data_AF-A0A347WMI6-F1
#
_entry.id   AF-A0A347WMI6-F1
#
_cell.length_a   1.000
_cell.length_b   1.000
_cell.length_c   1.000
_cell.angle_alpha   90.00
_cell.angle_beta   90.00
_cell.angle_gamma   90.00
#
_symmetry.space_group_name_H-M   'P 1'
#
loop_
_entity.id
_entity.type
_entity.pdbx_description
1 polymer ?
#
loop_
_entity_poly.entity_id
_entity_poly.type
_entity_poly.pdbx_seq_one_letter_code
_entity_poly.pdbx_strand_id
1 'polypeptide(L)' 'MYSKSLKTYLAKVEEKFIITDTIDVYEVNEVGARIFDLCNGKNTVEDIAIVLAKTKYKFLIIFLYFLKCS' A
#
# COMPACT_ATOMS: atom_id res chain seq x y z
N MET A 1 13.44 -1.00 -4.58
CA MET A 1 12.73 -1.59 -3.42
C MET A 1 11.86 -0.51 -2.83
N TYR A 2 10.59 -0.78 -2.54
CA TYR A 2 9.67 0.23 -2.02
C TYR A 2 9.67 0.21 -0.49
N SER A 3 9.98 1.35 0.12
CA SER A 3 9.97 1.56 1.57
C SER A 3 8.89 2.58 1.93
N LYS A 4 8.15 2.31 3.02
CA LYS A 4 7.32 3.32 3.69
C LYS A 4 8.14 4.56 4.01
N SER A 5 7.54 5.73 3.87
CA SER A 5 8.07 6.96 4.46
C SER A 5 8.04 6.82 5.98
N LEU A 6 9.07 7.31 6.68
CA LEU A 6 9.24 7.17 8.14
C LEU A 6 8.06 7.72 8.96
N LYS A 7 7.27 8.63 8.37
CA LYS A 7 6.14 9.29 9.02
C LYS A 7 4.77 8.76 8.57
N THR A 8 4.76 7.71 7.73
CA THR A 8 3.51 7.12 7.24
C THR A 8 3.04 5.96 8.10
N TYR A 9 1.76 5.96 8.45
CA TYR A 9 1.13 4.91 9.25
C TYR A 9 -0.23 4.51 8.65
N LEU A 10 -0.60 3.25 8.84
CA LEU A 10 -1.87 2.68 8.44
C LEU A 10 -2.75 2.53 9.67
N ALA A 11 -3.94 3.14 9.64
CA ALA A 11 -4.96 3.03 10.67
C ALA A 11 -6.24 2.41 10.11
N LYS A 12 -6.98 1.70 10.95
CA LYS A 12 -8.34 1.23 10.65
C LYS A 12 -9.33 2.01 11.51
N VAL A 13 -10.23 2.76 10.88
CA VAL A 13 -11.22 3.61 11.55
C VAL A 13 -12.58 3.31 10.91
N GLU A 14 -13.57 2.93 11.73
CA GLU A 14 -14.97 2.77 11.28
C GLU A 14 -15.10 1.97 9.97
N GLU A 15 -14.42 0.82 9.90
CA GLU A 15 -14.36 -0.09 8.74
C GLU A 15 -13.54 0.38 7.52
N LYS A 16 -13.01 1.60 7.55
CA LYS A 16 -12.13 2.15 6.51
C LYS A 16 -10.65 1.97 6.85
N PHE A 17 -9.82 1.80 5.82
CA PHE A 17 -8.37 1.85 5.98
C PHE A 17 -7.86 3.22 5.58
N ILE A 18 -7.00 3.80 6.39
CA ILE A 18 -6.49 5.16 6.20
C ILE A 18 -4.97 5.11 6.29
N ILE A 19 -4.30 5.65 5.27
CA ILE A 19 -2.88 5.93 5.29
C ILE A 19 -2.71 7.42 5.56
N THR A 20 -1.99 7.74 6.62
CA THR A 20 -1.69 9.13 6.98
C THR A 20 -0.21 9.38 6.76
N ASP A 21 0.11 10.45 6.05
CA ASP A 21 1.41 11.12 6.13
C ASP A 21 1.25 12.34 7.05
N THR A 22 2.36 12.96 7.42
CA THR A 22 2.46 14.12 8.33
C THR A 22 1.45 15.24 8.09
N ILE A 23 0.92 15.37 6.87
CA ILE A 23 -0.02 16.42 6.45
C ILE A 23 -1.24 15.82 5.75
N ASP A 24 -1.07 14.74 4.98
CA ASP A 24 -2.11 14.20 4.11
C ASP A 24 -2.73 12.91 4.67
N VAL A 25 -4.02 12.73 4.39
CA VAL A 25 -4.80 11.55 4.78
C VAL A 25 -5.40 10.92 3.53
N TYR A 26 -5.06 9.66 3.28
CA TYR A 26 -5.51 8.88 2.13
C TYR A 26 -6.40 7.74 2.61
N GLU A 27 -7.67 7.75 2.21
CA GLU A 27 -8.54 6.58 2.37
C GLU A 27 -8.17 5.52 1.34
N VAL A 28 -7.93 4.30 1.80
CA VAL A 28 -7.60 3.15 0.96
C VAL A 28 -8.55 2.00 1.25
N ASN A 29 -8.72 1.12 0.28
CA ASN A 29 -9.42 -0.14 0.49
C ASN A 29 -8.47 -1.19 1.10
N GLU A 30 -9.00 -2.38 1.38
CA GLU A 30 -8.24 -3.50 1.96
C GLU A 30 -7.00 -3.87 1.13
N VAL A 31 -7.09 -3.78 -0.20
CA VAL A 31 -5.97 -4.06 -1.11
C VAL A 31 -4.86 -3.02 -0.95
N GLY A 32 -5.22 -1.73 -0.90
CA GLY A 32 -4.26 -0.65 -0.66
C GLY A 32 -3.57 -0.76 0.70
N ALA A 33 -4.33 -1.11 1.74
CA ALA A 33 -3.78 -1.39 3.07
C ALA A 33 -2.78 -2.55 3.05
N ARG A 34 -3.09 -3.62 2.30
CA ARG A 34 -2.20 -4.78 2.16
C ARG A 34 -0.94 -4.46 1.37
N ILE A 35 -1.06 -3.68 0.29
CA ILE A 35 0.10 -3.16 -0.45
C ILE A 35 1.00 -2.36 0.48
N PHE A 36 0.42 -1.43 1.25
CA PHE A 36 1.16 -0.62 2.20
C PHE A 36 1.92 -1.51 3.18
N ASP A 37 1.28 -2.52 3.77
CA ASP A 37 1.92 -3.46 4.70
C ASP A 37 3.16 -4.14 4.10
N LEU A 38 3.09 -4.51 2.82
CA LEU A 38 4.16 -5.17 2.08
C LEU A 38 5.30 -4.23 1.65
N CYS A 39 5.10 -2.90 1.65
CA CYS A 39 6.13 -1.90 1.31
C CYS A 39 7.13 -1.68 2.47
N ASN A 40 7.90 -2.71 2.83
CA ASN A 40 8.81 -2.70 3.99
C ASN A 40 10.30 -2.49 3.63
N GLY A 41 10.61 -2.05 2.41
CA GLY A 41 11.97 -1.87 1.93
C GLY A 41 12.69 -3.18 1.55
N LYS A 42 12.06 -4.35 1.73
CA LYS A 42 12.60 -5.66 1.33
C LYS A 42 11.99 -6.19 0.04
N ASN A 43 10.73 -5.85 -0.23
CA ASN A 43 9.99 -6.35 -1.37
C ASN A 43 10.12 -5.44 -2.60
N THR A 44 10.28 -6.05 -3.77
CA THR A 44 10.15 -5.40 -5.08
C THR A 44 8.67 -5.26 -5.48
N VAL A 45 8.38 -4.55 -6.58
CA VAL A 45 7.00 -4.45 -7.08
C VAL A 45 6.49 -5.82 -7.46
N GLU A 46 7.36 -6.60 -8.07
CA GLU A 46 7.14 -7.93 -8.58
C GLU A 46 6.80 -8.87 -7.42
N ASP A 47 7.54 -8.80 -6.30
CA ASP A 47 7.25 -9.59 -5.10
C ASP A 47 5.86 -9.24 -4.52
N ILE A 48 5.55 -7.94 -4.42
CA ILE A 48 4.25 -7.47 -3.93
C ILE A 48 3.13 -7.96 -4.86
N ALA A 49 3.31 -7.84 -6.17
CA ALA A 49 2.35 -8.31 -7.17
C ALA A 49 2.14 -9.82 -7.09
N ILE A 50 3.18 -10.63 -6.87
CA ILE A 50 3.07 -12.08 -6.70
C ILE A 50 2.27 -12.43 -5.44
N VAL A 51 2.51 -11.73 -4.32
CA VAL A 51 1.77 -11.95 -3.07
C VAL A 51 0.28 -11.59 -3.24
N LEU A 52 -0.01 -10.50 -3.96
CA LEU A 52 -1.38 -10.04 -4.22
C LEU A 52 -2.10 -10.94 -5.23
N ALA A 53 -1.40 -11.45 -6.25
CA ALA A 53 -1.96 -12.38 -7.22
C ALA A 53 -2.31 -13.75 -6.62
N LYS A 54 -1.61 -14.15 -5.54
CA LYS A 54 -1.93 -15.36 -4.76
C LYS A 54 -3.15 -15.18 -3.85
N THR A 55 -3.43 -13.94 -3.43
CA THR A 55 -4.68 -13.60 -2.77
C THR A 55 -5.75 -13.37 -3.85
N LYS A 56 -7.05 -13.49 -3.53
CA LYS A 56 -8.16 -13.47 -4.52
C LYS A 56 -8.31 -12.15 -5.31
N TYR A 57 -7.36 -11.22 -5.21
CA TYR A 57 -7.36 -9.88 -5.79
C TYR A 57 -6.75 -9.91 -7.20
N LYS A 58 -7.54 -10.39 -8.17
CA LYS A 58 -7.10 -10.58 -9.57
C LYS A 58 -6.84 -9.27 -10.35
N PHE A 59 -6.91 -8.10 -9.72
CA PHE A 59 -6.83 -6.82 -10.41
C PHE A 59 -6.41 -5.69 -9.45
N LEU A 60 -5.16 -5.23 -9.51
CA LEU A 60 -4.79 -3.83 -9.23
C LEU A 60 -3.30 -3.57 -9.54
N ILE A 61 -2.95 -3.42 -10.82
CA ILE A 61 -1.61 -2.94 -11.25
C ILE A 61 -1.57 -1.39 -11.31
N ILE A 62 -2.70 -0.72 -11.11
CA ILE A 62 -2.83 0.73 -11.36
C ILE A 62 -2.34 1.60 -10.18
N PHE A 63 -2.33 1.11 -8.94
CA PHE A 63 -1.97 1.93 -7.77
C PHE A 63 -0.45 2.10 -7.54
N LEU A 64 0.37 1.22 -8.12
CA LEU A 64 1.84 1.28 -8.00
C LEU A 64 2.46 2.46 -8.75
N TYR A 65 1.75 3.05 -9.72
CA TYR A 65 2.21 4.25 -10.41
C TYR A 65 2.15 5.52 -9.53
N PHE A 66 1.26 5.56 -8.52
CA PHE A 66 1.15 6.72 -7.62
C PHE A 66 2.30 6.80 -6.61
N LEU A 67 2.86 5.66 -6.18
CA LEU A 67 4.03 5.59 -5.30
C LEU A 67 5.36 5.96 -6.00
N LYS A 68 5.35 6.18 -7.31
CA LYS A 68 6.52 6.59 -8.10
C LYS A 68 6.68 8.12 -8.21
N CYS A 69 5.74 8.89 -7.67
CA CYS A 69 5.76 10.35 -7.66
C CYS A 69 5.78 10.89 -6.22
N SER A 70 6.88 10.69 -5.49
CA SER A 70 7.37 11.58 -4.42
C SER A 70 8.82 11.24 -4.12
#